data_AF-A0ABD6J230-F1
#
_entry.id   AF-A0ABD6J230-F1
#
_cell.length_a   1.000
_cell.length_b   1.000
_cell.length_c   1.000
_cell.angle_alpha   90.00
_cell.angle_beta   90.00
_cell.angle_gamma   90.00
#
_symmetry.space_group_name_H-M   'P 1'
#
loop_
_entity.id
_entity.type
_entity.pdbx_description
1 polymer ?
#
loop_
_entity_poly.entity_id
_entity_poly.type
_entity_poly.pdbx_seq_one_letter_code
_entity_poly.pdbx_strand_id
1 'polypeptide(L)' 'AQLAPLKRVAKALGGASWVLGRAGLAGHEVRRGGGTAAPVRAVAPQW' A
#
# COMPACT_ATOMS: atom_id res chain seq x y z
N ALA A 1 -12.62 -16.38 8.62
CA ALA A 1 -11.44 -15.56 9.01
C ALA A 1 -11.89 -14.12 9.24
N GLN A 2 -11.46 -13.49 10.34
CA GLN A 2 -11.97 -12.17 10.74
C GLN A 2 -11.07 -11.05 10.17
N LEU A 3 -11.59 -10.28 9.20
CA LEU A 3 -10.84 -9.22 8.50
C LEU A 3 -10.62 -7.95 9.35
N ALA A 4 -11.28 -7.84 10.51
CA ALA A 4 -11.28 -6.62 11.33
C ALA A 4 -9.87 -6.19 11.82
N PRO A 5 -8.99 -7.08 12.32
CA PRO A 5 -7.64 -6.69 12.74
C PRO A 5 -6.78 -6.22 11.55
N LEU A 6 -6.91 -6.88 10.40
CA LEU A 6 -6.14 -6.57 9.18
C LEU A 6 -6.50 -5.20 8.61
N LYS A 7 -7.79 -4.84 8.65
CA LYS A 7 -8.26 -3.51 8.25
C LYS A 7 -7.69 -2.41 9.15
N ARG A 8 -7.54 -2.65 10.46
CA ARG A 8 -6.91 -1.67 11.37
C ARG A 8 -5.43 -1.47 11.05
N VAL A 9 -4.70 -2.55 10.83
CA VAL A 9 -3.28 -2.49 10.45
C VAL A 9 -3.12 -1.74 9.12
N ALA A 10 -3.91 -2.07 8.10
CA ALA A 10 -3.88 -1.37 6.82
C ALA A 10 -4.21 0.12 6.94
N LYS A 11 -5.18 0.48 7.78
CA LYS A 11 -5.55 1.88 8.02
C LYS A 11 -4.47 2.66 8.81
N ALA A 12 -3.71 1.98 9.67
CA ALA A 12 -2.59 2.58 10.38
C ALA A 12 -1.37 2.83 9.46
N LEU A 13 -1.27 2.10 8.34
CA LEU A 13 -0.30 2.37 7.29
C LEU A 13 -0.81 3.56 6.45
N GLY A 14 -0.35 4.77 6.78
CA GLY A 14 -0.68 5.97 6.02
C GLY A 14 -0.42 5.82 4.51
N GLY A 15 -1.29 6.43 3.70
CA GLY A 15 -1.30 6.29 2.24
C GLY A 15 -2.21 5.17 1.74
N ALA A 16 -2.17 4.90 0.43
CA ALA A 16 -2.93 3.81 -0.15
C ALA A 16 -2.38 2.47 0.36
N SER A 17 -3.22 1.66 1.01
CA SER A 17 -2.84 0.36 1.57
C SER A 17 -3.95 -0.68 1.34
N TRP A 18 -3.60 -1.93 1.08
CA TRP A 18 -4.56 -3.02 0.88
C TRP A 18 -4.11 -4.35 1.48
N VAL A 19 -5.09 -5.22 1.77
CA VAL A 19 -4.89 -6.56 2.33
C VAL A 19 -5.01 -7.60 1.21
N LEU A 20 -3.97 -8.40 1.01
CA LEU A 20 -4.00 -9.58 0.13
C LEU A 20 -4.25 -10.85 0.95
N GLY A 21 -5.24 -11.63 0.55
CA GLY A 21 -5.42 -13.01 1.03
C GLY A 21 -4.75 -13.99 0.08
N ARG A 22 -4.14 -15.06 0.60
CA ARG A 22 -3.62 -16.16 -0.22
C ARG A 22 -4.70 -17.22 -0.38
N ALA A 23 -5.18 -17.43 -1.61
CA ALA A 23 -6.18 -18.46 -1.90
C ALA A 23 -5.61 -19.86 -1.57
N GLY A 24 -6.38 -20.67 -0.85
CA GLY A 24 -5.98 -22.03 -0.45
C GLY A 24 -5.01 -22.12 0.73
N LEU A 25 -4.56 -21.00 1.30
CA LEU A 25 -3.63 -20.97 2.44
C LEU A 25 -4.15 -20.10 3.58
N ALA A 26 -3.83 -20.48 4.82
CA ALA A 26 -4.04 -19.60 5.97
C ALA A 26 -3.02 -18.45 5.95
N GLY A 27 -3.50 -17.22 5.81
CA GLY A 27 -2.66 -16.03 5.95
C GLY A 27 -3.11 -14.84 5.11
N HIS A 28 -2.71 -13.65 5.57
CA HIS A 28 -2.98 -12.37 4.93
C HIS A 28 -1.76 -11.47 5.01
N GLU A 29 -1.51 -10.69 3.96
CA GLU A 29 -0.41 -9.75 3.89
C GLU A 29 -0.96 -8.34 3.64
N VAL A 30 -0.46 -7.36 4.41
CA VAL A 30 -0.83 -5.95 4.22
C VAL A 30 0.25 -5.29 3.39
N ARG A 31 -0.10 -4.80 2.21
CA ARG A 31 0.83 -4.11 1.30
C ARG A 31 0.49 -2.63 1.23
N ARG A 32 1.52 -1.81 1.09
CA ARG A 32 1.40 -0.37 0.80
C ARG A 32 1.44 -0.18 -0.70
N GLY A 33 0.45 0.52 -1.24
CA GLY A 33 0.47 1.04 -2.60
C GLY A 33 1.47 2.20 -2.68
N GLY A 34 2.36 2.16 -3.69
CA GLY A 34 3.26 3.26 -3.98
C GLY A 34 2.47 4.53 -4.32
N GLY A 35 2.33 5.41 -3.34
CA GLY A 35 1.59 6.67 -3.41
C GLY A 35 2.36 7.81 -2.79
N THR A 36 3.67 7.85 -3.00
CA THR A 36 4.42 9.09 -3.13
C THR A 36 5.40 8.81 -4.25
N ALA A 37 5.00 9.11 -5.49
CA ALA A 37 6.00 9.54 -6.44
C ALA A 37 6.73 10.67 -5.71
N ALA A 38 7.96 10.42 -5.26
CA ALA A 38 8.85 11.51 -4.89
C ALA A 38 8.76 12.54 -6.02
N PRO A 39 8.67 13.85 -5.74
CA PRO A 39 8.62 14.83 -6.80
C PRO A 39 9.85 14.62 -7.66
N VAL A 40 9.67 14.01 -8.84
CA VAL A 40 10.71 13.98 -9.84
C VAL A 40 10.80 15.43 -10.29
N ARG A 41 11.84 16.14 -9.86
CA ARG A 41 12.11 17.47 -10.40
C ARG A 41 12.54 17.26 -11.84
N ALA A 42 11.56 17.22 -12.74
CA ALA A 42 11.82 17.36 -14.16
C ALA A 42 12.47 18.73 -14.34
N VAL A 43 13.79 18.73 -14.54
CA VAL A 43 14.49 19.94 -14.97
C VAL A 43 13.99 20.23 -16.39
N ALA A 44 13.38 21.39 -16.58
CA ALA A 44 13.00 21.83 -17.93
C ALA A 44 14.29 22.06 -18.73
N PRO A 45 14.37 21.62 -20.00
CA PRO A 45 15.50 21.97 -20.85
C PRO A 45 15.51 23.49 -21.06
N GLN A 46 16.64 24.10 -20.74
CA GLN A 46 16.92 25.50 -21.00
C GLN A 46 17.48 25.63 -22.43
N TRP A 47 16.62 26.02 -23.37
CA TRP A 47 17.03 26.59 -24.65
C TRP A 47 15.94 27.55 -25.11
#